data_AF-A0A8B7DGN2-F1
#
_entry.id   AF-A0A8B7DGN2-F1
#
_cell.length_a   1.000
_cell.length_b   1.000
_cell.length_c   1.000
_cell.angle_alpha   90.00
_cell.angle_beta   90.00
_cell.angle_gamma   90.00
#
_symmetry.space_group_name_H-M   'P 1'
#
loop_
_entity.id
_entity.type
_entity.pdbx_description
1 polymer ?
#
loop_
_entity_poly.entity_id
_entity_poly.type
_entity_poly.pdbx_seq_one_letter_code
_entity_poly.pdbx_strand_id
1 'polypeptide(L)'
;MATSFFDIVQRVYVYFSSSTHRWVVFTSHQPTLTVKPLSETRWESRIDAIKPLRYELGKIYDALLEIADDTSLTGSSGSTARSDAKALANSVAKFKFVVSIVVWYNILFEINITSKQLQAKDLDIHAAVQQLQHTQAYLVDCRSDIGFARMLVDAAEIAKDLEIPPTFEAEPRLRRRKKQFAYEAKDEPVQDPKQNFKVNFFFAILDTAIRSVEERFEQMRTIESVFGFLYHIHGLQSKTSQEILECCMKLESALQHGDNRDLVASDLCGELQSIARRLS
;
A
#
# COMPACT_ATOMS: atom_id res chain seq x y z
N MET A 1 10.27 -11.16 4.13
CA MET A 1 8.81 -11.30 4.35
C MET A 1 8.04 -10.44 3.33
N ALA A 2 8.18 -9.11 3.34
CA ALA A 2 7.62 -8.26 2.28
C ALA A 2 8.29 -8.46 0.90
N THR A 3 9.63 -8.51 0.87
CA THR A 3 10.41 -8.82 -0.34
C THR A 3 10.02 -10.17 -0.94
N SER A 4 10.02 -11.22 -0.10
CA SER A 4 9.60 -12.57 -0.51
C SER A 4 8.17 -12.65 -1.05
N PHE A 5 7.25 -11.76 -0.64
CA PHE A 5 5.89 -11.72 -1.20
C PHE A 5 5.89 -11.16 -2.63
N PHE A 6 6.47 -9.98 -2.83
CA PHE A 6 6.53 -9.34 -4.15
C PHE A 6 7.41 -10.13 -5.14
N ASP A 7 8.40 -10.87 -4.65
CA ASP A 7 9.17 -11.81 -5.47
C ASP A 7 8.27 -12.91 -6.05
N ILE A 8 7.32 -13.46 -5.27
CA ILE A 8 6.36 -14.46 -5.77
C ILE A 8 5.43 -13.81 -6.80
N VAL A 9 4.89 -12.63 -6.51
CA VAL A 9 4.02 -11.88 -7.45
C VAL A 9 4.73 -11.67 -8.79
N GLN A 10 5.99 -11.23 -8.77
CA GLN A 10 6.78 -11.02 -9.97
C GLN A 10 7.08 -12.34 -10.69
N ARG A 11 7.41 -13.42 -9.96
CA ARG A 11 7.67 -14.73 -10.56
C ARG A 11 6.44 -15.30 -11.26
N VAL A 12 5.24 -15.11 -10.70
CA VAL A 12 3.98 -15.49 -11.36
C VAL A 12 3.83 -14.76 -12.69
N TYR A 13 4.03 -13.44 -12.71
CA TYR A 13 4.00 -12.65 -13.94
C TYR A 13 5.02 -13.16 -14.97
N VAL A 14 6.30 -13.24 -14.57
CA VAL A 14 7.40 -13.65 -15.46
C VAL A 14 7.16 -15.07 -16.00
N TYR A 15 6.65 -15.98 -15.17
CA TYR A 15 6.36 -17.35 -15.59
C TYR A 15 5.37 -17.39 -16.75
N PHE A 16 4.21 -16.73 -16.62
CA PHE A 16 3.23 -16.72 -17.70
C PHE A 16 3.69 -15.91 -18.91
N SER A 17 4.28 -14.73 -18.71
CA SER A 17 4.63 -13.81 -19.79
C SER A 17 5.85 -14.27 -20.63
N SER A 18 6.67 -15.18 -20.11
CA SER A 18 7.88 -15.65 -20.83
C SER A 18 7.63 -16.81 -21.81
N SER A 19 6.39 -17.26 -21.98
CA SER A 19 6.03 -18.22 -23.04
C SER A 19 4.63 -17.95 -23.57
N THR A 20 4.49 -17.89 -24.90
CA THR A 20 3.20 -17.74 -25.57
C THR A 20 2.25 -18.90 -25.23
N HIS A 21 2.76 -20.13 -25.12
CA HIS A 21 1.96 -21.29 -24.70
C HIS A 21 1.39 -21.12 -23.29
N ARG A 22 2.24 -20.76 -22.31
CA ARG A 22 1.80 -20.56 -20.92
C ARG A 22 0.84 -19.39 -20.80
N TRP A 23 1.04 -18.34 -21.59
CA TRP A 23 0.11 -17.21 -21.65
C TRP A 23 -1.26 -17.62 -22.20
N VAL A 24 -1.30 -18.47 -23.23
CA VAL A 24 -2.56 -19.01 -23.78
C VAL A 24 -3.28 -19.86 -22.74
N VAL A 25 -2.58 -20.73 -22.02
CA VAL A 25 -3.17 -21.49 -20.91
C VAL A 25 -3.69 -20.55 -19.82
N PHE A 26 -2.92 -19.55 -19.39
CA PHE A 26 -3.41 -18.61 -18.39
C PHE A 26 -4.67 -17.84 -18.85
N THR A 27 -4.68 -17.37 -20.08
CA THR A 27 -5.79 -16.57 -20.62
C THR A 27 -7.02 -17.40 -20.97
N SER A 28 -6.90 -18.72 -21.15
CA SER A 28 -8.06 -19.62 -21.26
C SER A 28 -8.83 -19.71 -19.95
N HIS A 29 -8.11 -19.70 -18.81
CA HIS A 29 -8.71 -19.62 -17.48
C HIS A 29 -9.21 -18.21 -17.16
N GLN A 30 -8.44 -17.17 -17.50
CA GLN A 30 -8.78 -15.79 -17.18
C GLN A 30 -8.54 -14.79 -18.33
N PRO A 31 -9.58 -14.45 -19.11
CA PRO A 31 -9.44 -13.54 -20.26
C PRO A 31 -9.48 -12.05 -19.90
N THR A 32 -10.02 -11.67 -18.73
CA THR A 32 -10.34 -10.25 -18.42
C THR A 32 -9.37 -9.55 -17.48
N LEU A 33 -8.87 -10.22 -16.45
CA LEU A 33 -7.94 -9.64 -15.47
C LEU A 33 -6.63 -10.42 -15.44
N THR A 34 -5.66 -9.95 -16.22
CA THR A 34 -4.36 -10.61 -16.41
C THR A 34 -3.31 -10.19 -15.39
N VAL A 35 -2.33 -11.06 -15.13
CA VAL A 35 -1.15 -10.74 -14.31
C VAL A 35 -0.34 -9.58 -14.91
N LYS A 36 0.24 -8.73 -14.05
CA LYS A 36 0.98 -7.53 -14.44
C LYS A 36 2.37 -7.49 -13.79
N PRO A 37 3.37 -6.88 -14.46
CA PRO A 37 4.71 -6.73 -13.89
C PRO A 37 4.73 -5.74 -12.74
N LEU A 38 5.63 -5.95 -11.79
CA LEU A 38 6.09 -4.89 -10.91
C LEU A 38 7.00 -3.92 -11.68
N SER A 39 6.88 -2.63 -11.36
CA SER A 39 7.75 -1.58 -11.87
C SER A 39 8.54 -0.98 -10.71
N GLU A 40 9.86 -0.87 -10.88
CA GLU A 40 10.72 -0.21 -9.89
C GLU A 40 10.40 1.28 -9.76
N THR A 41 10.05 1.93 -10.88
CA THR A 41 9.85 3.37 -10.97
C THR A 41 8.39 3.79 -10.75
N ARG A 42 7.43 2.92 -11.03
CA ARG A 42 5.99 3.21 -10.87
C ARG A 42 5.41 2.43 -9.71
N TRP A 43 5.32 3.06 -8.55
CA TRP A 43 4.81 2.42 -7.34
C TRP A 43 3.37 1.89 -7.49
N GLU A 44 2.53 2.56 -8.29
CA GLU A 44 1.15 2.13 -8.61
C GLU A 44 1.09 0.77 -9.33
N SER A 45 2.18 0.32 -9.96
CA SER A 45 2.24 -1.04 -10.54
C SER A 45 2.01 -2.14 -9.50
N ARG A 46 2.30 -1.89 -8.22
CA ARG A 46 2.14 -2.87 -7.14
C ARG A 46 0.67 -3.24 -6.91
N ILE A 47 -0.23 -2.26 -6.89
CA ILE A 47 -1.66 -2.55 -6.73
C ILE A 47 -2.20 -3.30 -7.95
N ASP A 48 -1.75 -2.89 -9.13
CA ASP A 48 -2.10 -3.49 -10.41
C ASP A 48 -1.60 -4.94 -10.54
N ALA A 49 -0.43 -5.25 -9.99
CA ALA A 49 0.13 -6.59 -9.96
C ALA A 49 -0.56 -7.49 -8.94
N ILE A 50 -1.00 -6.96 -7.79
CA ILE A 50 -1.69 -7.74 -6.75
C ILE A 50 -3.15 -7.98 -7.11
N LYS A 51 -3.81 -7.05 -7.81
CA LYS A 51 -5.25 -7.11 -8.11
C LYS A 51 -5.69 -8.44 -8.74
N PRO A 52 -5.02 -9.00 -9.77
CA PRO A 52 -5.35 -10.32 -10.29
C PRO A 52 -5.22 -11.43 -9.24
N LEU A 53 -4.19 -11.38 -8.38
CA LEU A 53 -4.03 -12.36 -7.29
C LEU A 53 -5.08 -12.20 -6.19
N ARG A 54 -5.66 -11.01 -5.99
CA ARG A 54 -6.72 -10.78 -5.00
C ARG A 54 -8.06 -11.37 -5.41
N TYR A 55 -8.39 -11.34 -6.70
CA TYR A 55 -9.72 -11.68 -7.21
C TYR A 55 -9.76 -12.96 -8.03
N GLU A 56 -8.63 -13.42 -8.56
CA GLU A 56 -8.56 -14.50 -9.55
C GLU A 56 -7.49 -15.54 -9.17
N LEU A 57 -7.19 -15.65 -7.87
CA LEU A 57 -6.18 -16.60 -7.38
C LEU A 57 -6.49 -18.04 -7.77
N GLY A 58 -7.77 -18.41 -7.76
CA GLY A 58 -8.31 -19.69 -8.28
C GLY A 58 -7.82 -19.99 -9.68
N LYS A 59 -8.16 -19.13 -10.63
CA LYS A 59 -7.81 -19.28 -12.04
C LYS A 59 -6.30 -19.28 -12.27
N ILE A 60 -5.55 -18.47 -11.52
CA ILE A 60 -4.08 -18.48 -11.55
C ILE A 60 -3.54 -19.84 -11.09
N TYR A 61 -4.09 -20.37 -10.00
CA TYR A 61 -3.71 -21.66 -9.44
C TYR A 61 -4.04 -22.81 -10.40
N ASP A 62 -5.24 -22.83 -10.98
CA ASP A 62 -5.68 -23.85 -11.94
C ASP A 62 -4.81 -23.85 -13.20
N ALA A 63 -4.50 -22.67 -13.75
CA ALA A 63 -3.59 -22.55 -14.88
C ALA A 63 -2.17 -23.06 -14.56
N LEU A 64 -1.68 -22.84 -13.34
CA LEU A 64 -0.38 -23.38 -12.90
C LEU A 64 -0.44 -24.91 -12.76
N LEU A 65 -1.53 -25.48 -12.25
CA LEU A 65 -1.70 -26.93 -12.14
C LEU A 65 -1.83 -27.60 -13.50
N GLU A 66 -2.59 -27.02 -14.42
CA GLU A 66 -2.70 -27.52 -15.79
C GLU A 66 -1.33 -27.65 -16.45
N ILE A 67 -0.48 -26.62 -16.34
CA ILE A 67 0.88 -26.68 -16.89
C ILE A 67 1.76 -27.66 -16.12
N ALA A 68 1.61 -27.77 -14.79
CA ALA A 68 2.41 -28.72 -13.99
C ALA A 68 2.13 -30.19 -14.38
N ASP A 69 0.86 -30.48 -14.68
CA ASP A 69 0.39 -31.83 -14.98
C ASP A 69 0.40 -32.17 -16.48
N ASP A 70 0.70 -31.21 -17.35
CA ASP A 70 0.81 -31.41 -18.79
C ASP A 70 1.99 -32.33 -19.17
N THR A 71 1.66 -33.60 -19.46
CA THR A 71 2.65 -34.62 -19.86
C THR A 71 3.20 -34.44 -21.28
N SER A 72 2.56 -33.59 -22.10
CA SER A 72 3.04 -33.30 -23.45
C SER A 72 4.29 -32.42 -23.46
N LEU A 73 4.51 -31.64 -22.38
CA LEU A 73 5.72 -30.87 -22.15
C LEU A 73 6.89 -31.79 -21.79
N THR A 74 7.60 -32.23 -22.82
CA THR A 74 8.74 -33.15 -22.72
C THR A 74 10.08 -32.43 -22.93
N GLY A 75 11.18 -33.16 -22.68
CA GLY A 75 12.53 -32.61 -22.74
C GLY A 75 12.89 -31.74 -21.53
N SER A 76 14.10 -31.16 -21.55
CA SER A 76 14.61 -30.38 -20.42
C SER A 76 13.76 -29.13 -20.15
N SER A 77 13.43 -28.36 -21.19
CA SER A 77 12.62 -27.13 -21.07
C SER A 77 11.19 -27.42 -20.60
N GLY A 78 10.55 -28.48 -21.10
CA GLY A 78 9.23 -28.91 -20.66
C GLY A 78 9.22 -29.35 -19.19
N SER A 79 10.21 -30.16 -18.79
CA SER A 79 10.39 -30.59 -17.40
C SER A 79 10.55 -29.40 -16.45
N THR A 80 11.40 -28.43 -16.80
CA THR A 80 11.57 -27.20 -16.01
C THR A 80 10.28 -26.37 -15.94
N ALA A 81 9.55 -26.24 -17.05
CA ALA A 81 8.28 -25.50 -17.05
C ALA A 81 7.28 -26.12 -16.07
N ARG A 82 7.15 -27.45 -16.07
CA ARG A 82 6.27 -28.20 -15.17
C ARG A 82 6.70 -28.06 -13.70
N SER A 83 7.98 -28.24 -13.41
CA SER A 83 8.50 -28.11 -12.04
C SER A 83 8.33 -26.70 -11.48
N ASP A 84 8.56 -25.68 -12.32
CA ASP A 84 8.41 -24.27 -11.96
C ASP A 84 6.94 -23.92 -11.72
N ALA A 85 6.02 -24.41 -12.57
CA ALA A 85 4.58 -24.27 -12.36
C ALA A 85 4.16 -24.88 -11.02
N LYS A 86 4.61 -26.11 -10.73
CA LYS A 86 4.29 -26.77 -9.46
C LYS A 86 4.84 -26.02 -8.25
N ALA A 87 6.06 -25.50 -8.36
CA ALA A 87 6.68 -24.71 -7.30
C ALA A 87 5.93 -23.38 -7.06
N LEU A 88 5.45 -22.73 -8.11
CA LEU A 88 4.63 -21.52 -8.01
C LEU A 88 3.25 -21.81 -7.44
N ALA A 89 2.58 -22.87 -7.91
CA ALA A 89 1.29 -23.32 -7.37
C ALA A 89 1.39 -23.55 -5.86
N ASN A 90 2.42 -24.27 -5.41
CA ASN A 90 2.69 -24.50 -3.99
C ASN A 90 3.05 -23.22 -3.21
N SER A 91 3.57 -22.20 -3.87
CA SER A 91 3.92 -20.92 -3.23
C SER A 91 2.68 -20.03 -3.04
N VAL A 92 1.80 -19.99 -4.04
CA VAL A 92 0.58 -19.18 -4.01
C VAL A 92 -0.52 -19.84 -3.17
N ALA A 93 -0.53 -21.19 -3.09
CA ALA A 93 -1.46 -21.97 -2.28
C ALA A 93 -1.07 -22.08 -0.80
N LYS A 94 -0.42 -21.05 -0.25
CA LYS A 94 -0.10 -20.97 1.18
C LYS A 94 -1.00 -19.96 1.85
N PHE A 95 -1.63 -20.33 2.96
CA PHE A 95 -2.49 -19.41 3.70
C PHE A 95 -1.78 -18.10 4.06
N LYS A 96 -0.51 -18.18 4.47
CA LYS A 96 0.36 -17.00 4.72
C LYS A 96 0.45 -16.08 3.51
N PHE A 97 0.52 -16.62 2.29
CA PHE A 97 0.54 -15.84 1.06
C PHE A 97 -0.81 -15.22 0.76
N VAL A 98 -1.91 -15.96 0.92
CA VAL A 98 -3.28 -15.46 0.75
C VAL A 98 -3.56 -14.28 1.71
N VAL A 99 -3.22 -14.42 2.99
CA VAL A 99 -3.34 -13.31 3.96
C VAL A 99 -2.48 -12.12 3.56
N SER A 100 -1.27 -12.37 3.02
CA SER A 100 -0.39 -11.30 2.54
C SER A 100 -0.99 -10.53 1.36
N ILE A 101 -1.69 -11.22 0.44
CA ILE A 101 -2.42 -10.58 -0.68
C ILE A 101 -3.46 -9.61 -0.12
N VAL A 102 -4.31 -10.08 0.80
CA VAL A 102 -5.39 -9.27 1.39
C VAL A 102 -4.83 -8.04 2.08
N VAL A 103 -3.81 -8.21 2.95
CA VAL A 103 -3.18 -7.11 3.68
C VAL A 103 -2.59 -6.08 2.72
N TRP A 104 -1.79 -6.51 1.74
CA TRP A 104 -1.17 -5.58 0.80
C TRP A 104 -2.20 -4.89 -0.08
N TYR A 105 -3.20 -5.62 -0.58
CA TYR A 105 -4.22 -5.04 -1.45
C TYR A 105 -5.01 -3.97 -0.70
N ASN A 106 -5.48 -4.24 0.51
CA ASN A 106 -6.28 -3.30 1.30
C ASN A 106 -5.50 -2.02 1.65
N ILE A 107 -4.23 -2.15 2.04
CA ILE A 107 -3.37 -0.98 2.34
C ILE A 107 -3.09 -0.16 1.08
N LEU A 108 -2.68 -0.82 -0.01
CA LEU A 108 -2.33 -0.12 -1.25
C LEU A 108 -3.56 0.48 -1.94
N PHE A 109 -4.73 -0.15 -1.82
CA PHE A 109 -5.98 0.37 -2.36
C PHE A 109 -6.37 1.68 -1.70
N GLU A 110 -6.34 1.74 -0.36
CA GLU A 110 -6.63 2.97 0.37
C GLU A 110 -5.65 4.10 0.00
N ILE A 111 -4.34 3.81 0.01
CA ILE A 111 -3.31 4.80 -0.36
C ILE A 111 -3.49 5.27 -1.81
N ASN A 112 -3.90 4.38 -2.72
CA ASN A 112 -4.10 4.69 -4.13
C ASN A 112 -5.33 5.59 -4.35
N ILE A 113 -6.41 5.43 -3.57
CA ILE A 113 -7.55 6.35 -3.62
C ILE A 113 -7.07 7.76 -3.28
N THR A 114 -6.39 7.92 -2.15
CA THR A 114 -5.90 9.21 -1.68
C THR A 114 -4.88 9.81 -2.65
N SER A 115 -3.96 9.00 -3.18
CA SER A 115 -3.01 9.46 -4.19
C SER A 115 -3.70 10.01 -5.44
N LYS A 116 -4.73 9.32 -5.95
CA LYS A 116 -5.48 9.78 -7.13
C LYS A 116 -6.26 11.05 -6.86
N GLN A 117 -6.84 11.18 -5.67
CA GLN A 117 -7.53 12.41 -5.27
C GLN A 117 -6.54 13.57 -5.18
N LEU A 118 -5.37 13.37 -4.55
CA LEU A 118 -4.30 14.36 -4.45
C LEU A 118 -3.74 14.81 -5.81
N GLN A 119 -3.89 14.01 -6.86
CA GLN A 119 -3.50 14.36 -8.22
C GLN A 119 -4.61 15.07 -9.02
N ALA A 120 -5.81 15.23 -8.46
CA ALA A 120 -6.89 15.94 -9.13
C ALA A 120 -6.55 17.44 -9.25
N LYS A 121 -6.77 18.01 -10.44
CA LYS A 121 -6.37 19.39 -10.75
C LYS A 121 -7.10 20.44 -9.91
N ASP A 122 -8.33 20.12 -9.52
CA ASP A 122 -9.22 21.03 -8.78
C ASP A 122 -9.24 20.70 -7.29
N LEU A 123 -8.26 19.94 -6.78
CA LEU A 123 -8.21 19.61 -5.36
C LEU A 123 -7.76 20.80 -4.53
N ASP A 124 -8.65 21.23 -3.65
CA ASP A 124 -8.38 22.21 -2.61
C ASP A 124 -7.49 21.64 -1.49
N ILE A 125 -6.63 22.48 -0.90
CA ILE A 125 -5.68 22.06 0.15
C ILE A 125 -6.41 21.53 1.39
N HIS A 126 -7.54 22.14 1.78
CA HIS A 126 -8.32 21.65 2.91
C HIS A 126 -8.89 20.26 2.62
N ALA A 127 -9.40 20.03 1.41
CA ALA A 127 -9.83 18.70 0.97
C ALA A 127 -8.66 17.69 1.00
N ALA A 128 -7.45 18.08 0.58
CA ALA A 128 -6.26 17.23 0.64
C ALA A 128 -5.93 16.78 2.09
N VAL A 129 -6.00 17.70 3.05
CA VAL A 129 -5.82 17.42 4.49
C VAL A 129 -6.88 16.42 4.97
N GLN A 130 -8.15 16.61 4.62
CA GLN A 130 -9.21 15.69 5.03
C GLN A 130 -9.02 14.27 4.47
N GLN A 131 -8.59 14.11 3.21
CA GLN A 131 -8.35 12.79 2.63
C GLN A 131 -7.17 12.06 3.28
N LEU A 132 -6.08 12.79 3.57
CA LEU A 132 -4.95 12.24 4.31
C LEU A 132 -5.35 11.81 5.73
N GLN A 133 -6.19 12.59 6.41
CA GLN A 133 -6.72 12.25 7.73
C GLN A 133 -7.56 10.97 7.69
N HIS A 134 -8.43 10.82 6.68
CA HIS A 134 -9.23 9.60 6.50
C HIS A 134 -8.33 8.37 6.30
N THR A 135 -7.34 8.49 5.43
CA THR A 135 -6.35 7.43 5.15
C THR A 135 -5.62 7.02 6.42
N GLN A 136 -5.15 8.00 7.20
CA GLN A 136 -4.46 7.75 8.46
C GLN A 136 -5.38 7.00 9.44
N ALA A 137 -6.62 7.46 9.61
CA ALA A 137 -7.60 6.82 10.50
C ALA A 137 -7.88 5.38 10.09
N TYR A 138 -8.05 5.10 8.79
CA TYR A 138 -8.20 3.75 8.27
C TYR A 138 -7.00 2.85 8.60
N LEU A 139 -5.77 3.33 8.38
CA LEU A 139 -4.57 2.54 8.65
C LEU A 139 -4.41 2.26 10.16
N VAL A 140 -4.75 3.23 11.01
CA VAL A 140 -4.73 3.07 12.47
C VAL A 140 -5.79 2.07 12.94
N ASP A 141 -7.02 2.11 12.41
CA ASP A 141 -8.06 1.12 12.70
C ASP A 141 -7.63 -0.30 12.25
N CYS A 142 -7.04 -0.39 11.06
CA CYS A 142 -6.48 -1.63 10.54
C CYS A 142 -5.37 -2.18 11.45
N ARG A 143 -4.55 -1.30 12.05
CA ARG A 143 -3.47 -1.66 12.98
C ARG A 143 -4.01 -2.04 14.37
N SER A 144 -4.91 -3.01 14.40
CA SER A 144 -5.52 -3.56 15.61
C SER A 144 -5.71 -5.07 15.48
N ASP A 145 -6.00 -5.72 16.61
CA ASP A 145 -6.32 -7.16 16.63
C ASP A 145 -7.60 -7.47 15.85
N ILE A 146 -8.56 -6.54 15.89
CA ILE A 146 -9.80 -6.61 15.12
C ILE A 146 -9.51 -6.47 13.63
N GLY A 147 -8.68 -5.50 13.25
CA GLY A 147 -8.22 -5.31 11.87
C GLY A 147 -7.53 -6.56 11.33
N PHE A 148 -6.61 -7.16 12.12
CA PHE A 148 -5.99 -8.43 11.76
C PHE A 148 -7.01 -9.55 11.58
N ALA A 149 -7.98 -9.67 12.48
CA ALA A 149 -9.03 -10.67 12.38
C ALA A 149 -9.87 -10.50 11.10
N ARG A 150 -10.21 -9.26 10.70
CA ARG A 150 -10.90 -8.97 9.43
C ARG A 150 -10.08 -9.47 8.23
N MET A 151 -8.78 -9.19 8.19
CA MET A 151 -7.91 -9.69 7.11
C MET A 151 -7.86 -11.21 7.03
N LEU A 152 -7.94 -11.90 8.17
CA LEU A 152 -7.99 -13.37 8.21
C LEU A 152 -9.32 -13.93 7.72
N VAL A 153 -10.44 -13.24 7.97
CA VAL A 153 -11.77 -13.64 7.45
C VAL A 153 -11.76 -13.55 5.93
N ASP A 154 -11.36 -12.40 5.37
CA ASP A 154 -11.25 -12.21 3.92
C ASP A 154 -10.32 -13.24 3.28
N ALA A 155 -9.18 -13.54 3.92
CA ALA A 155 -8.24 -14.53 3.43
C ALA A 155 -8.79 -15.97 3.54
N ALA A 156 -9.58 -16.27 4.56
CA ALA A 156 -10.20 -17.58 4.75
C ALA A 156 -11.27 -17.85 3.69
N GLU A 157 -12.00 -16.84 3.23
CA GLU A 157 -12.93 -16.95 2.10
C GLU A 157 -12.19 -17.35 0.82
N ILE A 158 -11.12 -16.64 0.48
CA ILE A 158 -10.28 -16.96 -0.69
C ILE A 158 -9.65 -18.36 -0.54
N ALA A 159 -9.18 -18.70 0.65
CA ALA A 159 -8.55 -20.00 0.93
C ALA A 159 -9.55 -21.16 0.82
N LYS A 160 -10.80 -20.95 1.22
CA LYS A 160 -11.87 -21.94 1.13
C LYS A 160 -12.15 -22.33 -0.33
N ASP A 161 -12.21 -21.34 -1.22
CA ASP A 161 -12.44 -21.58 -2.65
C ASP A 161 -11.30 -22.38 -3.31
N LEU A 162 -10.11 -22.33 -2.71
CA LEU A 162 -8.89 -23.01 -3.16
C LEU A 162 -8.58 -24.30 -2.39
N GLU A 163 -9.45 -24.72 -1.47
CA GLU A 163 -9.23 -25.83 -0.54
C GLU A 163 -7.91 -25.72 0.26
N ILE A 164 -7.42 -24.51 0.48
CA ILE A 164 -6.22 -24.23 1.27
C ILE A 164 -6.59 -24.28 2.75
N PRO A 165 -5.91 -25.09 3.58
CA PRO A 165 -6.13 -25.08 5.02
C PRO A 165 -5.85 -23.69 5.61
N PRO A 166 -6.77 -23.11 6.42
CA PRO A 166 -6.62 -21.75 6.98
C PRO A 166 -5.64 -21.72 8.17
N THR A 167 -4.44 -22.27 7.96
CA THR A 167 -3.44 -22.48 9.00
C THR A 167 -2.10 -21.93 8.54
N PHE A 168 -1.39 -21.23 9.44
CA PHE A 168 -0.05 -20.77 9.16
C PHE A 168 0.94 -21.93 9.29
N GLU A 169 1.73 -22.17 8.24
CA GLU A 169 2.80 -23.17 8.24
C GLU A 169 3.87 -22.84 9.30
N ALA A 170 4.41 -23.86 9.97
CA ALA A 170 5.54 -23.70 10.87
C ALA A 170 6.78 -23.23 10.10
N GLU A 171 7.46 -22.19 10.60
CA GLU A 171 8.70 -21.75 9.97
C GLU A 171 9.82 -22.78 10.18
N PRO A 172 10.69 -23.02 9.16
CA PRO A 172 11.85 -23.89 9.33
C PRO A 172 12.70 -23.40 10.50
N ARG A 173 13.04 -24.31 11.42
CA ARG A 173 13.85 -23.99 12.61
C ARG A 173 15.14 -23.27 12.19
N LEU A 174 15.24 -21.97 12.49
CA LEU A 174 16.48 -21.22 12.34
C LEU A 174 17.58 -21.93 13.12
N ARG A 175 18.67 -22.28 12.45
CA ARG A 175 19.81 -22.96 13.07
C ARG A 175 20.30 -22.09 14.23
N ARG A 176 20.24 -22.62 15.45
CA ARG A 176 20.68 -21.90 16.66
C ARG A 176 22.11 -21.42 16.45
N ARG A 177 22.35 -20.11 16.55
CA ARG A 177 23.71 -19.58 16.68
C ARG A 177 24.31 -20.14 17.96
N LYS A 178 25.54 -20.65 17.87
CA LYS A 178 26.29 -21.15 19.03
C LYS A 178 26.61 -19.95 19.91
N LYS A 179 26.20 -19.97 21.18
CA LYS A 179 26.56 -18.94 22.16
C LYS A 179 28.08 -18.87 22.29
N GLN A 180 28.63 -17.66 22.33
CA GLN A 180 30.02 -17.45 22.74
C GLN A 180 30.13 -17.30 24.26
N PHE A 181 29.12 -16.69 24.90
CA PHE A 181 29.12 -16.44 26.34
C PHE A 181 27.83 -16.88 27.05
N ALA A 182 27.96 -17.28 28.31
CA ALA A 182 26.86 -17.86 29.09
C ALA A 182 25.81 -16.83 29.56
N TYR A 183 26.14 -15.54 29.59
CA TYR A 183 25.26 -14.46 30.04
C TYR A 183 24.32 -13.92 28.95
N GLU A 184 24.47 -14.37 27.70
CA GLU A 184 23.59 -13.98 26.60
C GLU A 184 22.16 -14.50 26.83
N ALA A 185 21.19 -13.58 26.84
CA ALA A 185 19.77 -13.90 26.93
C ALA A 185 19.33 -14.83 25.79
N LYS A 186 18.33 -15.67 26.04
CA LYS A 186 17.74 -16.48 24.97
C LYS A 186 16.92 -15.56 24.08
N ASP A 187 17.31 -15.45 22.82
CA ASP A 187 16.41 -14.98 21.77
C ASP A 187 15.38 -16.10 21.57
N GLU A 188 14.22 -16.00 22.24
CA GLU A 188 13.14 -16.97 22.08
C GLU A 188 12.33 -16.58 20.85
N PRO A 189 12.38 -17.34 19.75
CA PRO A 189 11.56 -17.03 18.59
C PRO A 189 10.09 -17.12 18.97
N VAL A 190 9.26 -16.22 18.43
CA VAL A 190 7.80 -16.33 18.52
C VAL A 190 7.39 -17.71 18.01
N GLN A 191 6.93 -18.57 18.91
CA GLN A 191 6.70 -19.98 18.58
C GLN A 191 5.44 -20.21 17.75
N ASP A 192 4.46 -19.31 17.83
CA ASP A 192 3.24 -19.37 17.01
C ASP A 192 3.47 -18.65 15.66
N PRO A 193 3.40 -19.37 14.51
CA PRO A 193 3.52 -18.78 13.19
C PRO A 193 2.51 -17.67 12.91
N LYS A 194 1.30 -17.76 13.47
CA LYS A 194 0.26 -16.73 13.32
C LYS A 194 0.64 -15.46 14.07
N GLN A 195 1.04 -15.54 15.34
CA GLN A 195 1.54 -14.38 16.07
C GLN A 195 2.81 -13.79 15.41
N ASN A 196 3.72 -14.64 14.93
CA ASN A 196 4.91 -14.17 14.23
C ASN A 196 4.53 -13.34 12.99
N PHE A 197 3.61 -13.84 12.17
CA PHE A 197 3.10 -13.10 11.01
C PHE A 197 2.40 -11.80 11.42
N LYS A 198 1.57 -11.82 12.46
CA LYS A 198 0.89 -10.63 12.97
C LYS A 198 1.88 -9.52 13.35
N VAL A 199 2.90 -9.85 14.13
CA VAL A 199 3.88 -8.88 14.63
C VAL A 199 4.87 -8.46 13.54
N ASN A 200 5.53 -9.43 12.90
CA ASN A 200 6.68 -9.17 12.02
C ASN A 200 6.29 -8.83 10.58
N PHE A 201 5.03 -9.01 10.19
CA PHE A 201 4.53 -8.66 8.87
C PHE A 201 3.38 -7.67 8.96
N PHE A 202 2.26 -8.04 9.58
CA PHE A 202 1.05 -7.20 9.56
C PHE A 202 1.26 -5.85 10.26
N PHE A 203 1.65 -5.85 11.53
CA PHE A 203 1.96 -4.62 12.25
C PHE A 203 3.17 -3.91 11.66
N ALA A 204 4.28 -4.60 11.36
CA ALA A 204 5.45 -3.96 10.78
C ALA A 204 5.16 -3.16 9.48
N ILE A 205 4.30 -3.68 8.60
CA ILE A 205 3.89 -2.98 7.36
C ILE A 205 2.98 -1.79 7.69
N LEU A 206 1.98 -1.97 8.55
CA LEU A 206 1.06 -0.91 8.93
C LEU A 206 1.76 0.22 9.68
N ASP A 207 2.68 -0.09 10.58
CA ASP A 207 3.51 0.88 11.31
C ASP A 207 4.32 1.74 10.35
N THR A 208 4.89 1.11 9.32
CA THR A 208 5.63 1.81 8.27
C THR A 208 4.69 2.70 7.47
N ALA A 209 3.53 2.19 7.05
CA ALA A 209 2.55 2.95 6.28
C ALA A 209 2.01 4.15 7.07
N ILE A 210 1.62 3.95 8.33
CA ILE A 210 1.11 4.99 9.23
C ILE A 210 2.15 6.09 9.38
N ARG A 211 3.40 5.74 9.76
CA ARG A 211 4.47 6.74 9.92
C ARG A 211 4.71 7.53 8.64
N SER A 212 4.75 6.86 7.48
CA SER A 212 4.96 7.55 6.20
C SER A 212 3.78 8.46 5.80
N VAL A 213 2.55 8.09 6.14
CA VAL A 213 1.37 8.95 5.93
C VAL A 213 1.37 10.13 6.91
N GLU A 214 1.72 9.89 8.18
CA GLU A 214 1.84 10.92 9.22
C GLU A 214 2.85 12.01 8.88
N GLU A 215 4.05 11.61 8.44
CA GLU A 215 5.10 12.56 8.03
C GLU A 215 4.62 13.48 6.88
N ARG A 216 3.92 12.92 5.89
CA ARG A 216 3.35 13.69 4.77
C ARG A 216 2.16 14.54 5.20
N PHE A 217 1.35 14.04 6.13
CA PHE A 217 0.19 14.74 6.65
C PHE A 217 0.60 15.98 7.45
N GLU A 218 1.67 15.91 8.24
CA GLU A 218 2.22 17.06 8.97
C GLU A 218 2.67 18.18 8.02
N GLN A 219 3.32 17.81 6.92
CA GLN A 219 3.71 18.77 5.88
C GLN A 219 2.48 19.44 5.26
N MET A 220 1.45 18.66 4.92
CA MET A 220 0.22 19.21 4.33
C MET A 220 -0.54 20.12 5.32
N ARG A 221 -0.60 19.75 6.61
CA ARG A 221 -1.20 20.61 7.65
C ARG A 221 -0.46 21.92 7.82
N THR A 222 0.88 21.88 7.75
CA THR A 222 1.69 23.09 7.79
C THR A 222 1.36 24.00 6.60
N ILE A 223 1.31 23.43 5.39
CA ILE A 223 0.94 24.17 4.17
C ILE A 223 -0.48 24.74 4.28
N GLU A 224 -1.45 23.95 4.75
CA GLU A 224 -2.84 24.40 4.94
C GLU A 224 -2.93 25.55 5.95
N SER A 225 -2.17 25.49 7.04
CA SER A 225 -2.16 26.55 8.06
C SER A 225 -1.59 27.89 7.56
N VAL A 226 -0.72 27.85 6.55
CA VAL A 226 -0.06 29.02 5.96
C VAL A 226 -0.83 29.54 4.74
N PHE A 227 -1.23 28.66 3.83
CA PHE A 227 -1.82 29.02 2.54
C PHE A 227 -3.34 28.82 2.47
N GLY A 228 -3.93 28.02 3.36
CA GLY A 228 -5.33 27.58 3.25
C GLY A 228 -6.34 28.73 3.28
N PHE A 229 -6.02 29.84 3.97
CA PHE A 229 -6.91 31.02 3.98
C PHE A 229 -7.11 31.64 2.58
N LEU A 230 -6.13 31.48 1.67
CA LEU A 230 -6.23 31.95 0.28
C LEU A 230 -7.23 31.14 -0.55
N TYR A 231 -7.52 29.90 -0.14
CA TYR A 231 -8.52 29.04 -0.81
C TYR A 231 -9.94 29.30 -0.30
N HIS A 232 -10.09 30.03 0.81
CA HIS A 232 -11.37 30.36 1.44
C HIS A 232 -11.64 31.88 1.45
N ILE A 233 -11.42 32.56 0.32
CA ILE A 233 -11.59 34.02 0.20
C ILE A 233 -13.00 34.48 0.61
N HIS A 234 -14.05 33.73 0.26
CA HIS A 234 -15.42 34.04 0.67
C HIS A 234 -15.60 34.02 2.20
N GLY A 235 -14.87 33.14 2.89
CA GLY A 235 -14.88 33.07 4.35
C GLY A 235 -14.21 34.28 5.02
N LEU A 236 -13.37 35.04 4.32
CA LEU A 236 -12.68 36.22 4.86
C LEU A 236 -13.66 37.34 5.26
N GLN A 237 -14.88 37.38 4.70
CA GLN A 237 -15.92 38.33 5.10
C GLN A 237 -16.34 38.18 6.56
N SER A 238 -16.25 36.95 7.09
CA SER A 238 -16.57 36.65 8.49
C SER A 238 -15.42 36.91 9.46
N LYS A 239 -14.22 37.24 8.94
CA LYS A 239 -13.01 37.51 9.73
C LYS A 239 -12.82 39.00 9.92
N THR A 240 -12.32 39.35 11.09
CA THR A 240 -11.86 40.71 11.40
C THR A 240 -10.59 41.03 10.62
N SER A 241 -10.34 42.32 10.40
CA SER A 241 -9.10 42.79 9.76
C SER A 241 -7.83 42.31 10.49
N GLN A 242 -7.90 42.16 11.81
CA GLN A 242 -6.80 41.64 12.62
C GLN A 242 -6.52 40.16 12.31
N GLU A 243 -7.56 39.33 12.22
CA GLU A 243 -7.42 37.90 11.89
C GLU A 243 -6.87 37.69 10.46
N ILE A 244 -7.28 38.53 9.50
CA ILE A 244 -6.75 38.48 8.12
C ILE A 244 -5.27 38.89 8.12
N LEU A 245 -4.92 39.93 8.87
CA LEU A 245 -3.53 40.39 8.98
C LEU A 245 -2.63 39.32 9.60
N GLU A 246 -3.10 38.62 10.64
CA GLU A 246 -2.38 37.50 11.26
C GLU A 246 -2.11 36.36 10.25
N CYS A 247 -3.08 36.03 9.40
CA CYS A 247 -2.88 35.08 8.31
C CYS A 247 -1.83 35.58 7.30
N CYS A 248 -1.89 36.86 6.91
CA CYS A 248 -0.92 37.45 5.99
C CYS A 248 0.50 37.48 6.58
N MET A 249 0.64 37.76 7.87
CA MET A 249 1.94 37.74 8.57
C MET A 249 2.54 36.34 8.63
N LYS A 250 1.72 35.31 8.84
CA LYS A 250 2.17 33.91 8.78
C LYS A 250 2.69 33.56 7.38
N LEU A 251 1.99 34.01 6.34
CA LEU A 251 2.40 33.82 4.95
C LEU A 251 3.69 34.58 4.62
N GLU A 252 3.80 35.85 5.00
CA GLU A 252 5.02 36.65 4.85
C GLU A 252 6.22 35.97 5.52
N SER A 253 6.06 35.52 6.76
CA SER A 253 7.12 34.82 7.48
C SER A 253 7.53 33.50 6.82
N ALA A 254 6.59 32.78 6.20
CA ALA A 254 6.88 31.52 5.51
C ALA A 254 7.59 31.74 4.17
N LEU A 255 7.41 32.90 3.54
CA LEU A 255 8.03 33.29 2.27
C LEU A 255 9.23 34.23 2.44
N GLN A 256 9.70 34.43 3.67
CA GLN A 256 10.89 35.23 3.95
C GLN A 256 12.14 34.36 3.95
N HIS A 257 13.20 34.80 3.25
CA HIS A 257 14.52 34.20 3.34
C HIS A 257 15.59 35.26 3.62
N GLY A 258 16.08 35.30 4.86
CA GLY A 258 16.97 36.35 5.34
C GLY A 258 16.26 37.71 5.34
N ASP A 259 16.88 38.71 4.70
CA ASP A 259 16.31 40.05 4.57
C ASP A 259 15.37 40.21 3.36
N ASN A 260 15.29 39.18 2.50
CA ASN A 260 14.46 39.23 1.29
C ASN A 260 13.06 38.70 1.59
N ARG A 261 12.04 39.46 1.19
CA ARG A 261 10.62 39.13 1.38
C ARG A 261 9.90 39.16 0.04
N ASP A 262 9.21 38.08 -0.29
CA ASP A 262 8.41 38.00 -1.51
C ASP A 262 7.07 38.73 -1.39
N LEU A 263 6.64 39.04 -0.17
CA LEU A 263 5.34 39.63 0.13
C LEU A 263 5.41 40.53 1.37
N VAL A 264 4.57 41.57 1.41
CA VAL A 264 4.35 42.43 2.58
C VAL A 264 2.94 42.17 3.12
N ALA A 265 2.82 41.73 4.38
CA ALA A 265 1.53 41.30 4.93
C ALA A 265 0.48 42.42 5.00
N SER A 266 0.89 43.67 5.27
CA SER A 266 -0.04 44.81 5.31
C SER A 266 -0.70 45.05 3.95
N ASP A 267 0.07 44.91 2.87
CA ASP A 267 -0.37 45.18 1.51
C ASP A 267 -1.32 44.08 1.06
N LEU A 268 -0.93 42.82 1.26
CA LEU A 268 -1.80 41.66 0.99
C LEU A 268 -3.11 41.72 1.78
N CYS A 269 -3.05 42.11 3.06
CA CYS A 269 -4.25 42.25 3.89
C CYS A 269 -5.21 43.30 3.31
N GLY A 270 -4.68 44.45 2.87
CA GLY A 270 -5.46 45.48 2.20
C GLY A 270 -6.11 45.00 0.90
N GLU A 271 -5.35 44.27 0.07
CA GLU A 271 -5.84 43.68 -1.18
C GLU A 271 -6.96 42.65 -0.94
N LEU A 272 -6.76 41.73 -0.01
CA LEU A 272 -7.74 40.69 0.33
C LEU A 272 -9.03 41.28 0.89
N GLN A 273 -8.94 42.33 1.72
CA GLN A 273 -10.12 43.05 2.20
C GLN A 273 -10.88 43.74 1.08
N SER A 274 -10.17 44.34 0.12
CA SER A 274 -10.78 44.95 -1.06
C SER A 274 -11.50 43.91 -1.92
N ILE A 275 -10.89 42.74 -2.12
CA ILE A 275 -11.48 41.61 -2.84
C ILE A 275 -12.71 41.07 -2.08
N ALA A 276 -12.61 40.84 -0.77
CA ALA A 276 -13.71 40.32 0.04
C ALA A 276 -14.95 41.23 0.01
N ARG A 277 -14.76 42.57 -0.04
CA ARG A 277 -15.84 43.55 -0.23
C ARG A 277 -16.49 43.54 -1.61
N ARG A 278 -15.80 43.01 -2.64
CA ARG A 278 -16.30 42.93 -4.02
C ARG A 278 -17.00 41.62 -4.33
N LEU A 279 -16.78 40.59 -3.50
CA LEU A 279 -17.42 39.27 -3.60
C LEU A 279 -18.77 39.21 -2.87
N SER A 280 -19.23 40.33 -2.30
CA SER A 280 -20.57 40.49 -1.68
C SER A 280 -21.65 40.76 -2.71
#